data_AF-A0AA97EVF4-F1
#
_entry.id   AF-A0AA97EVF4-F1
#
_cell.length_a   1.000
_cell.length_b   1.000
_cell.length_c   1.000
_cell.angle_alpha   90.00
_cell.angle_beta   90.00
_cell.angle_gamma   90.00
#
_symmetry.space_group_name_H-M   'P 1'
#
loop_
_entity.id
_entity.type
_entity.pdbx_description
1 polymer ?
#
loop_
_entity_poly.entity_id
_entity_poly.type
_entity_poly.pdbx_seq_one_letter_code
_entity_poly.pdbx_strand_id
1 'polypeptide(L)'
;MNFLYSSYKLDYKNPECNFLNINLDEDTCLFVDAYAMSRSSNQYMQSGHKALRIFMSETLLGLKNYIQDQTGINSLWQPKCFAEPKGTGIGLAKNGHKGRGSHDVKCQQIITALRHSKAVETGDLEDLEELLLVIEGIGSDTISDITINIAKKHFIEYTQEKCQKLNIPMIVTKEKIRYFCSVDRKWKSDTFELPHLDVGLNKTSSYLIFIPNEILEKNMAYGCNYFYTNIATPIYVDQVLRAGSSFIYSLKDGSKRVNKREMRKEDTYKGGKKRMDGFISDNPKSLKEYRKFVADKRYKRNQEKKNPKKDDSE
;
A
#
# COMPACT_ATOMS: atom_id res chain seq x y z
N MET A 1 -0.06 -20.92 -19.95
CA MET A 1 -0.52 -20.02 -18.88
C MET A 1 -1.86 -19.46 -19.27
N ASN A 2 -2.86 -19.65 -18.42
CA ASN A 2 -4.20 -19.12 -18.65
C ASN A 2 -4.24 -17.68 -18.15
N PHE A 3 -4.58 -16.75 -19.04
CA PHE A 3 -4.64 -15.32 -18.74
C PHE A 3 -6.04 -14.78 -19.04
N LEU A 4 -6.47 -13.83 -18.24
CA LEU A 4 -7.75 -13.15 -18.38
C LEU A 4 -7.98 -12.63 -19.80
N TYR A 5 -6.99 -11.95 -20.37
CA TYR A 5 -7.13 -11.35 -21.70
C TYR A 5 -7.34 -12.42 -22.76
N SER A 6 -6.62 -13.55 -22.67
CA SER A 6 -6.80 -14.68 -23.58
C SER A 6 -8.17 -15.34 -23.40
N SER A 7 -8.64 -15.52 -22.16
CA SER A 7 -9.93 -16.14 -21.85
C SER A 7 -11.12 -15.35 -22.40
N TYR A 8 -11.03 -14.01 -22.39
CA TYR A 8 -12.06 -13.13 -22.95
C TYR A 8 -11.74 -12.61 -24.37
N LYS A 9 -10.67 -13.10 -25.01
CA LYS A 9 -10.22 -12.68 -26.34
C LYS A 9 -10.01 -11.16 -26.47
N LEU A 10 -9.45 -10.54 -25.43
CA LEU A 10 -9.18 -9.11 -25.38
C LEU A 10 -7.87 -8.76 -26.09
N ASP A 11 -7.86 -7.62 -26.79
CA ASP A 11 -6.66 -7.07 -27.41
C ASP A 11 -5.94 -6.12 -26.43
N TYR A 12 -4.65 -6.38 -26.19
CA TYR A 12 -3.79 -5.52 -25.36
C TYR A 12 -3.62 -4.11 -25.93
N LYS A 13 -3.88 -3.91 -27.24
CA LYS A 13 -3.86 -2.59 -27.87
C LYS A 13 -5.15 -1.80 -27.62
N ASN A 14 -6.22 -2.44 -27.16
CA ASN A 14 -7.45 -1.75 -26.81
C ASN A 14 -7.18 -0.81 -25.62
N PRO A 15 -7.44 0.51 -25.73
CA PRO A 15 -7.25 1.46 -24.64
C PRO A 15 -8.00 1.11 -23.34
N GLU A 16 -9.09 0.34 -23.45
CA GLU A 16 -9.86 -0.13 -22.30
C GLU A 16 -9.14 -1.26 -21.52
N CYS A 17 -8.19 -1.95 -22.14
CA CYS A 17 -7.36 -3.00 -21.54
C CYS A 17 -6.15 -2.41 -20.79
N ASN A 18 -6.43 -1.56 -19.79
CA ASN A 18 -5.45 -0.86 -18.96
C ASN A 18 -5.45 -1.33 -17.49
N PHE A 19 -5.86 -2.58 -17.26
CA PHE A 19 -5.87 -3.26 -15.96
C PHE A 19 -5.04 -4.54 -15.99
N LEU A 20 -4.76 -5.12 -14.83
CA LEU A 20 -3.94 -6.31 -14.71
C LEU A 20 -4.48 -7.43 -15.60
N ASN A 21 -3.64 -7.94 -16.49
CA ASN A 21 -3.91 -9.20 -17.18
C ASN A 21 -3.67 -10.36 -16.20
N ILE A 22 -4.71 -10.68 -15.43
CA ILE A 22 -4.64 -11.66 -14.35
C ILE A 22 -4.16 -13.00 -14.90
N ASN A 23 -3.10 -13.54 -14.31
CA ASN A 23 -2.75 -14.95 -14.44
C ASN A 23 -3.77 -15.76 -13.64
N LEU A 24 -4.49 -16.64 -14.33
CA LEU A 24 -5.59 -17.42 -13.75
C LEU A 24 -5.08 -18.65 -13.00
N ASP A 25 -3.80 -19.00 -13.14
CA ASP A 25 -3.20 -20.18 -12.51
C ASP A 25 -2.44 -19.84 -11.21
N GLU A 26 -1.82 -18.66 -11.15
CA GLU A 26 -0.99 -18.19 -10.02
C GLU A 26 -1.11 -16.69 -9.78
N ASP A 27 -0.86 -16.26 -8.55
CA ASP A 27 -0.89 -14.85 -8.19
C ASP A 27 0.34 -14.08 -8.69
N THR A 28 0.12 -12.85 -9.13
CA THR A 28 1.18 -11.95 -9.55
C THR A 28 1.74 -11.19 -8.35
N CYS A 29 3.06 -11.21 -8.18
CA CYS A 29 3.78 -10.49 -7.13
C CYS A 29 3.88 -8.98 -7.44
N LEU A 30 2.74 -8.30 -7.29
CA LEU A 30 2.58 -6.85 -7.38
C LEU A 30 1.87 -6.35 -6.12
N PHE A 31 1.88 -5.04 -5.91
CA PHE A 31 1.16 -4.39 -4.82
C PHE A 31 0.30 -3.26 -5.33
N VAL A 32 -0.84 -3.02 -4.69
CA VAL A 32 -1.64 -1.82 -4.90
C VAL A 32 -1.07 -0.70 -4.04
N ASP A 33 -0.61 0.37 -4.69
CA ASP A 33 -0.02 1.52 -4.02
C ASP A 33 -1.05 2.65 -3.84
N ALA A 34 -1.44 2.92 -2.59
CA ALA A 34 -2.36 4.00 -2.24
C ALA A 34 -1.85 5.38 -2.69
N TYR A 35 -0.53 5.60 -2.67
CA TYR A 35 0.07 6.84 -3.14
C TYR A 35 -0.10 7.00 -4.66
N ALA A 36 0.09 5.91 -5.42
CA ALA A 36 -0.19 5.92 -6.86
C ALA A 36 -1.69 6.14 -7.14
N MET A 37 -2.56 5.55 -6.31
CA MET A 37 -4.01 5.74 -6.37
C MET A 37 -4.41 7.21 -6.15
N SER A 38 -3.71 7.93 -5.27
CA SER A 38 -3.91 9.38 -5.03
C SER A 38 -3.57 10.27 -6.24
N ARG A 39 -2.70 9.79 -7.13
CA ARG A 39 -2.21 10.50 -8.33
C ARG A 39 -2.90 10.06 -9.62
N SER A 40 -3.75 9.04 -9.54
CA SER A 40 -4.47 8.52 -10.70
C SER A 40 -5.49 9.54 -11.21
N SER A 41 -5.64 9.61 -12.54
CA SER A 41 -6.72 10.35 -13.19
C SER A 41 -8.05 9.57 -13.23
N ASN A 42 -8.06 8.31 -12.81
CA ASN A 42 -9.24 7.46 -12.77
C ASN A 42 -10.14 7.83 -11.57
N GLN A 43 -11.41 8.14 -11.85
CA GLN A 43 -12.39 8.56 -10.84
C GLN A 43 -12.62 7.53 -9.73
N TYR A 44 -12.57 6.23 -10.04
CA TYR A 44 -12.72 5.17 -9.06
C TYR A 44 -11.51 5.11 -8.14
N MET A 45 -10.31 5.38 -8.66
CA MET A 45 -9.09 5.42 -7.86
C MET A 45 -9.07 6.62 -6.92
N GLN A 46 -9.49 7.79 -7.41
CA GLN A 46 -9.64 8.97 -6.56
C GLN A 46 -10.69 8.75 -5.46
N SER A 47 -11.81 8.11 -5.80
CA SER A 47 -12.86 7.76 -4.82
C SER A 47 -12.39 6.73 -3.80
N GLY A 48 -11.67 5.70 -4.26
CA GLY A 48 -10.99 4.71 -3.42
C GLY A 48 -9.99 5.36 -2.48
N HIS A 49 -9.19 6.30 -2.96
CA HIS A 49 -8.23 7.02 -2.15
C HIS A 49 -8.92 7.89 -1.09
N LYS A 50 -10.01 8.56 -1.45
CA LYS A 50 -10.85 9.29 -0.49
C LYS A 50 -11.41 8.35 0.59
N ALA A 51 -11.82 7.13 0.24
CA ALA A 51 -12.26 6.14 1.21
C ALA A 51 -11.14 5.73 2.18
N LEU A 52 -9.89 5.58 1.70
CA LEU A 52 -8.72 5.35 2.57
C LEU A 52 -8.51 6.50 3.57
N ARG A 53 -8.58 7.76 3.11
CA ARG A 53 -8.40 8.92 4.02
C ARG A 53 -9.48 9.00 5.08
N ILE A 54 -10.73 8.71 4.70
CA ILE A 54 -11.84 8.64 5.65
C ILE A 54 -11.59 7.50 6.65
N PHE A 55 -11.21 6.32 6.18
CA PHE A 55 -10.88 5.19 7.04
C PHE A 55 -9.75 5.50 8.02
N MET A 56 -8.68 6.16 7.57
CA MET A 56 -7.57 6.61 8.42
C MET A 56 -8.03 7.64 9.44
N SER A 57 -8.86 8.61 9.04
CA SER A 57 -9.42 9.61 9.95
C SER A 57 -10.25 8.96 11.07
N GLU A 58 -11.10 7.99 10.73
CA GLU A 58 -11.88 7.24 11.73
C GLU A 58 -10.98 6.34 12.60
N THR A 59 -9.90 5.80 12.04
CA THR A 59 -8.91 5.03 12.81
C THR A 59 -8.23 5.92 13.86
N LEU A 60 -7.74 7.10 13.48
CA LEU A 60 -7.10 8.04 14.40
C LEU A 60 -8.08 8.53 15.48
N LEU A 61 -9.33 8.81 15.12
CA LEU A 61 -10.38 9.16 16.07
C LEU A 61 -10.65 8.02 17.06
N GLY A 62 -10.76 6.78 16.56
CA GLY A 62 -10.94 5.59 17.39
C GLY A 62 -9.75 5.33 18.33
N LEU A 63 -8.53 5.60 17.88
CA LEU A 63 -7.32 5.51 18.72
C LEU A 63 -7.30 6.56 19.83
N LYS A 64 -7.68 7.81 19.51
CA LYS A 64 -7.78 8.89 20.50
C LYS A 64 -8.77 8.57 21.62
N ASN A 65 -9.89 7.92 21.27
CA ASN A 65 -10.94 7.58 22.22
C ASN A 65 -10.77 6.19 22.85
N TYR A 66 -9.71 5.44 22.51
CA TYR A 66 -9.56 4.02 22.83
C TYR A 66 -9.74 3.70 24.32
N ILE A 67 -9.22 4.53 25.22
CA ILE A 67 -9.31 4.30 26.68
C ILE A 67 -10.76 4.41 27.18
N GLN A 68 -11.54 5.31 26.58
CA GLN A 68 -12.93 5.58 26.98
C GLN A 68 -13.91 4.65 26.26
N ASP A 69 -13.70 4.41 24.96
CA ASP A 69 -14.53 3.55 24.13
C ASP A 69 -13.70 2.86 23.03
N GLN A 70 -13.54 1.54 23.16
CA GLN A 70 -12.86 0.71 22.16
C GLN A 70 -13.79 0.28 21.03
N THR A 71 -15.10 0.51 21.15
CA THR A 71 -16.10 0.02 20.20
C THR A 71 -15.89 0.61 18.82
N GLY A 72 -15.58 1.91 18.75
CA GLY A 72 -15.29 2.60 17.49
C GLY A 72 -14.19 1.90 16.70
N ILE A 73 -12.99 1.76 17.28
CA ILE A 73 -11.86 1.15 16.58
C ILE A 73 -12.06 -0.35 16.32
N ASN A 74 -12.66 -1.10 17.25
CA ASN A 74 -12.87 -2.54 17.09
C ASN A 74 -13.93 -2.84 16.03
N SER A 75 -14.92 -1.95 15.86
CA SER A 75 -15.90 -2.03 14.77
C SER A 75 -15.27 -1.70 13.41
N LEU A 76 -14.21 -0.89 13.39
CA LEU A 76 -13.49 -0.51 12.18
C LEU A 76 -12.43 -1.55 11.79
N TRP A 77 -11.69 -2.10 12.75
CA TRP A 77 -10.61 -3.06 12.53
C TRP A 77 -11.05 -4.52 12.69
N GLN A 78 -12.15 -4.90 12.04
CA GLN A 78 -12.69 -6.26 12.09
C GLN A 78 -11.84 -7.24 11.25
N PRO A 79 -11.31 -8.34 11.81
CA PRO A 79 -10.42 -9.26 11.09
C PRO A 79 -10.98 -9.81 9.77
N LYS A 80 -12.28 -10.14 9.75
CA LYS A 80 -13.00 -10.64 8.56
C LYS A 80 -13.09 -9.62 7.40
N CYS A 81 -12.78 -8.36 7.66
CA CYS A 81 -12.75 -7.28 6.67
C CYS A 81 -11.35 -7.07 6.06
N PHE A 82 -10.31 -7.69 6.63
CA PHE A 82 -8.93 -7.62 6.15
C PHE A 82 -8.40 -9.00 5.78
N ALA A 83 -9.30 -9.90 5.38
CA ALA A 83 -8.91 -11.15 4.74
C ALA A 83 -8.19 -10.85 3.41
N GLU A 84 -7.33 -11.77 2.98
CA GLU A 84 -6.64 -11.67 1.70
C GLU A 84 -7.64 -11.43 0.55
N PRO A 85 -7.44 -10.39 -0.28
CA PRO A 85 -8.43 -9.93 -1.24
C PRO A 85 -8.54 -10.88 -2.44
N LYS A 86 -9.57 -11.74 -2.40
CA LYS A 86 -9.90 -12.65 -3.51
C LYS A 86 -10.23 -11.92 -4.81
N GLY A 87 -10.00 -12.63 -5.92
CA GLY A 87 -10.39 -12.24 -7.28
C GLY A 87 -9.47 -11.22 -7.94
N THR A 88 -8.41 -10.77 -7.28
CA THR A 88 -7.51 -9.71 -7.80
C THR A 88 -6.37 -10.25 -8.65
N GLY A 89 -6.00 -11.53 -8.49
CA GLY A 89 -4.83 -12.13 -9.15
C GLY A 89 -3.49 -11.60 -8.61
N ILE A 90 -3.51 -11.02 -7.41
CA ILE A 90 -2.37 -10.40 -6.75
C ILE A 90 -2.16 -11.08 -5.41
N GLY A 91 -0.91 -11.42 -5.12
CA GLY A 91 -0.54 -12.08 -3.87
C GLY A 91 0.95 -12.36 -3.81
N LEU A 92 1.47 -12.49 -2.60
CA LEU A 92 2.81 -13.02 -2.38
C LEU A 92 2.76 -14.55 -2.40
N ALA A 93 3.26 -15.15 -3.48
CA ALA A 93 3.51 -16.58 -3.51
C ALA A 93 4.64 -16.93 -2.53
N LYS A 94 4.30 -17.34 -1.30
CA LYS A 94 5.18 -18.14 -0.43
C LYS A 94 4.35 -18.98 0.53
N ASN A 95 4.52 -20.29 0.39
CA ASN A 95 4.24 -21.36 1.35
C ASN A 95 4.22 -20.84 2.81
N GLY A 96 3.03 -20.66 3.35
CA GLY A 96 2.83 -20.24 4.74
C GLY A 96 1.41 -20.56 5.15
N HIS A 97 1.26 -21.52 6.06
CA HIS A 97 -0.02 -21.99 6.60
C HIS A 97 -0.84 -20.81 7.14
N LYS A 98 -1.85 -20.33 6.40
CA LYS A 98 -2.75 -19.26 6.86
C LYS A 98 -4.09 -19.83 7.31
N GLY A 99 -4.13 -20.26 8.57
CA GLY A 99 -5.38 -20.48 9.30
C GLY A 99 -6.09 -19.18 9.67
N ARG A 100 -7.39 -19.26 9.99
CA ARG A 100 -8.24 -18.14 10.45
C ARG A 100 -7.61 -17.34 11.62
N GLY A 101 -6.87 -18.00 12.51
CA GLY A 101 -6.21 -17.37 13.66
C GLY A 101 -5.13 -16.35 13.32
N SER A 102 -4.58 -16.33 12.11
CA SER A 102 -3.57 -15.34 11.71
C SER A 102 -4.14 -13.93 11.49
N HIS A 103 -5.41 -13.80 11.12
CA HIS A 103 -6.03 -12.51 10.79
C HIS A 103 -6.49 -11.76 12.04
N ASP A 104 -7.07 -12.47 13.02
CA ASP A 104 -7.51 -11.87 14.29
C ASP A 104 -6.33 -11.26 15.04
N VAL A 105 -5.21 -11.99 15.09
CA VAL A 105 -3.96 -11.52 15.67
C VAL A 105 -3.42 -10.30 14.91
N LYS A 106 -3.52 -10.29 13.57
CA LYS A 106 -2.99 -9.20 12.74
C LYS A 106 -3.70 -7.86 12.99
N CYS A 107 -5.02 -7.81 13.04
CA CYS A 107 -5.75 -6.56 13.31
C CYS A 107 -5.42 -6.00 14.69
N GLN A 108 -5.44 -6.84 15.72
CA GLN A 108 -5.13 -6.40 17.08
C GLN A 108 -3.66 -5.99 17.23
N GLN A 109 -2.73 -6.65 16.52
CA GLN A 109 -1.34 -6.22 16.42
C GLN A 109 -1.20 -4.84 15.76
N ILE A 110 -1.94 -4.58 14.67
CA ILE A 110 -1.93 -3.27 14.01
C ILE A 110 -2.46 -2.20 14.95
N ILE A 111 -3.61 -2.43 15.59
CA ILE A 111 -4.19 -1.48 16.57
C ILE A 111 -3.20 -1.23 17.71
N THR A 112 -2.62 -2.29 18.28
CA THR A 112 -1.65 -2.18 19.37
C THR A 112 -0.41 -1.39 18.94
N ALA A 113 0.12 -1.67 17.76
CA ALA A 113 1.29 -0.98 17.25
C ALA A 113 1.00 0.49 16.91
N LEU A 114 -0.19 0.80 16.39
CA LEU A 114 -0.65 2.18 16.19
C LEU A 114 -0.76 2.92 17.53
N ARG A 115 -1.30 2.27 18.58
CA ARG A 115 -1.40 2.86 19.93
C ARG A 115 -0.05 3.12 20.60
N HIS A 116 1.00 2.42 20.19
CA HIS A 116 2.36 2.60 20.72
C HIS A 116 3.28 3.39 19.78
N SER A 117 2.76 3.89 18.66
CA SER A 117 3.52 4.70 17.71
C SER A 117 3.52 6.15 18.15
N LYS A 118 4.71 6.71 18.36
CA LYS A 118 4.88 8.12 18.73
C LYS A 118 4.37 9.05 17.64
N ALA A 119 4.61 8.69 16.36
CA ALA A 119 4.15 9.48 15.23
C ALA A 119 2.60 9.50 15.09
N VAL A 120 1.92 8.44 15.56
CA VAL A 120 0.46 8.42 15.65
C VAL A 120 -0.03 9.32 16.78
N GLU A 121 0.60 9.26 17.96
CA GLU A 121 0.23 10.09 19.12
C GLU A 121 0.38 11.58 18.85
N THR A 122 1.41 11.99 18.12
CA THR A 122 1.63 13.40 17.72
C THR A 122 0.71 13.86 16.58
N GLY A 123 -0.03 12.94 15.96
CA GLY A 123 -0.93 13.24 14.84
C GLY A 123 -0.20 13.55 13.53
N ASP A 124 1.06 13.09 13.40
CA ASP A 124 1.86 13.37 12.21
C ASP A 124 1.49 12.48 11.01
N LEU A 125 0.91 11.30 11.26
CA LEU A 125 0.47 10.37 10.22
C LEU A 125 -0.94 10.71 9.72
N GLU A 126 -1.08 10.88 8.41
CA GLU A 126 -2.34 11.25 7.76
C GLU A 126 -2.83 10.19 6.76
N ASP A 127 -1.90 9.48 6.10
CA ASP A 127 -2.21 8.56 5.02
C ASP A 127 -1.84 7.10 5.39
N LEU A 128 -2.53 6.12 4.79
CA LEU A 128 -2.40 4.70 5.17
C LEU A 128 -1.00 4.16 4.89
N GLU A 129 -0.39 4.56 3.79
CA GLU A 129 0.94 4.14 3.36
C GLU A 129 2.05 4.59 4.31
N GLU A 130 1.80 5.59 5.16
CA GLU A 130 2.77 6.08 6.14
C GLU A 130 3.01 5.07 7.26
N LEU A 131 2.04 4.16 7.49
CA LEU A 131 2.21 3.02 8.39
C LEU A 131 3.36 2.09 7.96
N LEU A 132 3.71 2.06 6.67
CA LEU A 132 4.90 1.32 6.19
C LEU A 132 6.20 1.85 6.77
N LEU A 133 6.24 3.12 7.18
CA LEU A 133 7.44 3.76 7.70
C LEU A 133 7.70 3.40 9.16
N VAL A 134 6.63 3.24 9.95
CA VAL A 134 6.72 3.25 11.43
C VAL A 134 6.23 1.96 12.11
N ILE A 135 5.31 1.20 11.50
CA ILE A 135 4.71 0.04 12.18
C ILE A 135 5.43 -1.28 11.88
N GLU A 136 6.07 -1.88 12.89
CA GLU A 136 6.70 -3.20 12.79
C GLU A 136 5.70 -4.30 12.38
N GLY A 137 6.16 -5.30 11.62
CA GLY A 137 5.31 -6.37 11.09
C GLY A 137 4.40 -6.00 9.90
N ILE A 138 4.24 -4.71 9.58
CA ILE A 138 3.45 -4.28 8.42
C ILE A 138 4.33 -4.18 7.15
N GLY A 139 4.24 -5.14 6.24
CA GLY A 139 4.88 -5.07 4.92
C GLY A 139 4.04 -4.33 3.87
N SER A 140 4.63 -4.13 2.68
CA SER A 140 3.89 -3.67 1.48
C SER A 140 2.71 -4.59 1.16
N ASP A 141 2.86 -5.90 1.34
CA ASP A 141 1.80 -6.89 1.22
C ASP A 141 0.57 -6.57 2.08
N THR A 142 0.79 -6.42 3.39
CA THR A 142 -0.27 -6.06 4.34
C THR A 142 -0.95 -4.74 3.97
N ILE A 143 -0.20 -3.71 3.55
CA ILE A 143 -0.78 -2.41 3.19
C ILE A 143 -1.52 -2.47 1.85
N SER A 144 -1.04 -3.26 0.90
CA SER A 144 -1.74 -3.56 -0.35
C SER A 144 -3.08 -4.22 -0.08
N ASP A 145 -3.11 -5.26 0.75
CA ASP A 145 -4.34 -5.97 1.13
C ASP A 145 -5.34 -5.06 1.84
N ILE A 146 -4.87 -4.26 2.81
CA ILE A 146 -5.70 -3.29 3.52
C ILE A 146 -6.27 -2.26 2.53
N THR A 147 -5.43 -1.75 1.63
CA THR A 147 -5.83 -0.79 0.58
C THR A 147 -6.94 -1.38 -0.30
N ILE A 148 -6.75 -2.60 -0.80
CA ILE A 148 -7.73 -3.28 -1.64
C ILE A 148 -9.04 -3.49 -0.90
N ASN A 149 -9.00 -3.92 0.36
CA ASN A 149 -10.21 -4.19 1.13
C ASN A 149 -11.00 -2.92 1.48
N ILE A 150 -10.33 -1.83 1.83
CA ILE A 150 -11.01 -0.55 2.09
C ILE A 150 -11.61 0.02 0.79
N ALA A 151 -10.84 0.02 -0.30
CA ALA A 151 -11.28 0.55 -1.60
C ALA A 151 -12.06 -0.47 -2.45
N LYS A 152 -12.41 -1.64 -1.90
CA LYS A 152 -12.96 -2.81 -2.64
C LYS A 152 -14.16 -2.46 -3.51
N LYS A 153 -15.09 -1.64 -2.98
CA LYS A 153 -16.28 -1.21 -3.73
C LYS A 153 -15.91 -0.43 -4.99
N HIS A 154 -14.90 0.42 -4.93
CA HIS A 154 -14.47 1.22 -6.08
C HIS A 154 -13.74 0.38 -7.12
N PHE A 155 -13.02 -0.67 -6.71
CA PHE A 155 -12.49 -1.66 -7.66
C PHE A 155 -13.59 -2.47 -8.33
N ILE A 156 -14.66 -2.81 -7.60
CA ILE A 156 -15.84 -3.49 -8.18
C ILE A 156 -16.53 -2.59 -9.20
N GLU A 157 -16.80 -1.33 -8.87
CA GLU A 157 -17.41 -0.35 -9.78
C GLU A 157 -16.54 -0.14 -11.04
N TYR A 158 -15.22 -0.03 -10.86
CA TYR A 158 -14.27 0.01 -11.97
C TYR A 158 -14.33 -1.26 -12.84
N THR A 159 -14.41 -2.43 -12.22
CA THR A 159 -14.52 -3.73 -12.93
C THR A 159 -15.78 -3.77 -13.76
N GLN A 160 -16.92 -3.33 -13.21
CA GLN A 160 -18.20 -3.29 -13.90
C GLN A 160 -18.17 -2.36 -15.12
N GLU A 161 -17.61 -1.15 -14.97
CA GLU A 161 -17.44 -0.23 -16.11
C GLU A 161 -16.59 -0.86 -17.22
N LYS A 162 -15.49 -1.52 -16.85
CA LYS A 162 -14.59 -2.18 -17.81
C LYS A 162 -15.25 -3.36 -18.51
N CYS A 163 -15.98 -4.19 -17.77
CA CYS A 163 -16.72 -5.30 -18.34
C CYS A 163 -17.78 -4.83 -19.34
N GLN A 164 -18.51 -3.75 -19.03
CA GLN A 164 -19.49 -3.18 -19.95
C GLN A 164 -18.84 -2.70 -21.25
N LYS A 165 -17.74 -1.94 -21.16
CA LYS A 165 -17.01 -1.42 -22.34
C LYS A 165 -16.38 -2.52 -23.19
N LEU A 166 -15.95 -3.61 -22.57
CA LEU A 166 -15.30 -4.75 -23.22
C LEU A 166 -16.26 -5.90 -23.58
N ASN A 167 -17.57 -5.73 -23.33
CA ASN A 167 -18.59 -6.77 -23.50
C ASN A 167 -18.25 -8.09 -22.77
N ILE A 168 -17.66 -7.99 -21.58
CA ILE A 168 -17.35 -9.14 -20.73
C ILE A 168 -18.61 -9.48 -19.92
N PRO A 169 -19.10 -10.74 -19.97
CA PRO A 169 -20.29 -11.14 -19.22
C PRO A 169 -20.04 -11.09 -17.72
N MET A 170 -21.03 -10.62 -16.98
CA MET A 170 -21.03 -10.57 -15.53
C MET A 170 -22.21 -11.35 -14.98
N ILE A 171 -22.02 -11.97 -13.82
CA ILE A 171 -23.09 -12.63 -13.07
C ILE A 171 -23.01 -12.21 -11.61
N VAL A 172 -24.14 -12.29 -10.90
CA VAL A 172 -24.22 -11.95 -9.48
C VAL A 172 -23.36 -12.93 -8.66
N THR A 173 -22.54 -12.38 -7.76
CA THR A 173 -21.70 -13.19 -6.87
C THR A 173 -22.54 -14.04 -5.93
N LYS A 174 -22.17 -15.32 -5.77
CA LYS A 174 -22.83 -16.24 -4.84
C LYS A 174 -22.67 -15.85 -3.38
N GLU A 175 -21.50 -15.29 -3.03
CA GLU A 175 -21.21 -14.80 -1.68
C GLU A 175 -21.33 -13.27 -1.61
N LYS A 176 -21.71 -12.75 -0.44
CA LYS A 176 -21.65 -11.32 -0.17
C LYS A 176 -20.20 -10.87 -0.01
N ILE A 177 -19.80 -9.84 -0.73
CA ILE A 177 -18.49 -9.22 -0.62
C ILE A 177 -18.57 -8.07 0.39
N ARG A 178 -17.62 -8.03 1.33
CA ARG A 178 -17.50 -6.94 2.31
C ARG A 178 -16.77 -5.76 1.70
N TYR A 179 -17.18 -4.55 2.06
CA TYR A 179 -16.52 -3.31 1.65
C TYR A 179 -16.69 -2.24 2.72
N PHE A 180 -15.77 -1.28 2.76
CA PHE A 180 -15.90 -0.11 3.61
C PHE A 180 -16.79 0.94 2.92
N CYS A 181 -17.88 1.35 3.58
CA CYS A 181 -18.75 2.41 3.10
C CYS A 181 -18.27 3.74 3.69
N SER A 182 -17.65 4.58 2.86
CA SER A 182 -17.09 5.88 3.27
C SER A 182 -18.15 6.90 3.70
N VAL A 183 -19.38 6.78 3.21
CA VAL A 183 -20.53 7.62 3.60
C VAL A 183 -20.98 7.29 5.03
N ASP A 184 -21.23 6.01 5.30
CA ASP A 184 -21.70 5.54 6.61
C ASP A 184 -20.57 5.30 7.60
N ARG A 185 -19.31 5.40 7.15
CA ARG A 185 -18.08 5.14 7.94
C ARG A 185 -18.04 3.75 8.60
N LYS A 186 -18.59 2.74 7.92
CA LYS A 186 -18.69 1.37 8.45
C LYS A 186 -18.54 0.31 7.36
N TRP A 187 -18.20 -0.90 7.79
CA TRP A 187 -18.22 -2.07 6.90
C TRP A 187 -19.65 -2.49 6.55
N LYS A 188 -19.88 -2.73 5.27
CA LYS A 188 -21.12 -3.30 4.72
C LYS A 188 -20.80 -4.57 3.93
N SER A 189 -21.84 -5.33 3.56
CA SER A 189 -21.70 -6.47 2.66
C SER A 189 -22.87 -6.56 1.69
N ASP A 190 -22.56 -6.86 0.44
CA ASP A 190 -23.56 -6.96 -0.63
C ASP A 190 -23.12 -7.96 -1.70
N THR A 191 -24.04 -8.34 -2.58
CA THR A 191 -23.74 -9.09 -3.81
C THR A 191 -23.49 -8.13 -4.96
N PHE A 192 -22.61 -8.50 -5.89
CA PHE A 192 -22.24 -7.66 -7.02
C PHE A 192 -22.26 -8.46 -8.31
N GLU A 193 -22.55 -7.82 -9.44
CA GLU A 193 -22.32 -8.40 -10.76
C GLU A 193 -20.84 -8.26 -11.10
N LEU A 194 -20.16 -9.40 -11.29
CA LEU A 194 -18.73 -9.46 -11.60
C LEU A 194 -18.45 -10.53 -12.68
N PRO A 195 -17.36 -10.37 -13.45
CA PRO A 195 -16.90 -11.41 -14.36
C PRO A 195 -16.43 -12.63 -13.56
N HIS A 196 -16.67 -13.83 -14.08
CA HIS A 196 -16.27 -15.08 -13.45
C HIS A 196 -15.46 -15.93 -14.42
N LEU A 197 -14.37 -16.53 -13.93
CA LEU A 197 -13.55 -17.52 -14.62
C LEU A 197 -13.08 -18.60 -13.65
N ASP A 198 -12.63 -19.71 -14.19
CA ASP A 198 -11.98 -20.77 -13.40
C ASP A 198 -10.54 -20.38 -13.08
N VAL A 199 -10.23 -20.34 -11.79
CA VAL A 199 -8.92 -19.93 -11.26
C VAL A 199 -8.24 -21.04 -10.46
N GLY A 200 -6.91 -20.94 -10.38
CA GLY A 200 -6.04 -21.89 -9.70
C GLY A 200 -5.90 -23.23 -10.42
N LEU A 201 -5.05 -24.09 -9.83
CA LEU A 201 -4.80 -25.45 -10.34
C LEU A 201 -6.06 -26.33 -10.33
N ASN A 202 -6.95 -26.11 -9.36
CA ASN A 202 -8.19 -26.87 -9.20
C ASN A 202 -9.36 -26.35 -10.04
N LYS A 203 -9.12 -25.34 -10.90
CA LYS A 203 -10.14 -24.76 -11.81
C LYS A 203 -11.47 -24.45 -11.12
N THR A 204 -11.39 -23.70 -10.03
CA THR A 204 -12.57 -23.30 -9.27
C THR A 204 -13.12 -22.00 -9.83
N SER A 205 -14.40 -21.98 -10.19
CA SER A 205 -15.08 -20.77 -10.63
C SER A 205 -15.04 -19.69 -9.55
N SER A 206 -14.47 -18.53 -9.88
CA SER A 206 -14.32 -17.38 -8.97
C SER A 206 -14.64 -16.08 -9.69
N TYR A 207 -15.09 -15.09 -8.92
CA TYR A 207 -15.24 -13.73 -9.44
C TYR A 207 -13.87 -13.07 -9.59
N LEU A 208 -13.76 -12.16 -10.56
CA LEU A 208 -12.56 -11.37 -10.78
C LEU A 208 -12.84 -9.89 -10.49
N ILE A 209 -11.83 -9.21 -9.96
CA ILE A 209 -11.82 -7.78 -9.67
C ILE A 209 -10.61 -7.20 -10.38
N PHE A 210 -10.87 -6.28 -11.30
CA PHE A 210 -9.84 -5.67 -12.13
C PHE A 210 -9.15 -4.56 -11.35
N ILE A 211 -7.82 -4.56 -11.42
CA ILE A 211 -6.99 -3.53 -10.80
C ILE A 211 -6.27 -2.75 -11.91
N PRO A 212 -6.40 -1.41 -11.98
CA PRO A 212 -5.70 -0.60 -12.97
C PRO A 212 -4.18 -0.80 -12.93
N ASN A 213 -3.53 -0.89 -14.09
CA ASN A 213 -2.08 -1.07 -14.16
C ASN A 213 -1.29 0.11 -13.55
N GLU A 214 -1.85 1.32 -13.64
CA GLU A 214 -1.22 2.55 -13.16
C GLU A 214 -0.94 2.56 -11.65
N ILE A 215 -1.72 1.83 -10.84
CA ILE A 215 -1.55 1.77 -9.39
C ILE A 215 -0.78 0.53 -8.90
N LEU A 216 -0.43 -0.37 -9.82
CA LEU A 216 0.25 -1.63 -9.49
C LEU A 216 1.76 -1.46 -9.47
N GLU A 217 2.39 -1.79 -8.36
CA GLU A 217 3.80 -1.55 -8.11
C GLU A 217 4.54 -2.79 -7.62
N LYS A 218 5.73 -3.05 -8.18
CA LYS A 218 6.68 -3.99 -7.55
C LYS A 218 7.27 -3.42 -6.27
N ASN A 219 7.34 -2.10 -6.18
CA ASN A 219 8.00 -1.35 -5.14
C ASN A 219 7.19 -0.08 -4.88
N MET A 220 6.35 -0.07 -3.85
CA MET A 220 5.53 1.09 -3.48
C MET A 220 6.37 2.36 -3.30
N ALA A 221 5.75 3.52 -3.50
CA ALA A 221 6.37 4.83 -3.27
C ALA A 221 6.90 4.94 -1.82
N TYR A 222 6.09 4.47 -0.87
CA TYR A 222 6.46 4.42 0.54
C TYR A 222 7.28 3.19 0.91
N GLY A 223 8.17 3.35 1.89
CA GLY A 223 8.91 2.25 2.48
C GLY A 223 9.98 2.69 3.47
N CYS A 224 10.02 2.06 4.65
CA CYS A 224 10.90 2.44 5.76
C CYS A 224 12.38 2.60 5.36
N ASN A 225 12.95 1.62 4.66
CA ASN A 225 14.36 1.70 4.23
C ASN A 225 14.61 2.82 3.23
N TYR A 226 13.61 3.12 2.38
CA TYR A 226 13.71 4.20 1.41
C TYR A 226 13.61 5.57 2.10
N PHE A 227 12.70 5.72 3.07
CA PHE A 227 12.62 6.89 3.95
C PHE A 227 13.93 7.08 4.71
N TYR A 228 14.40 6.05 5.40
CA TYR A 228 15.65 6.09 6.16
C TYR A 228 16.85 6.54 5.30
N THR A 229 16.94 6.05 4.07
CA THR A 229 18.05 6.38 3.17
C THR A 229 17.98 7.81 2.64
N ASN A 230 16.79 8.30 2.30
CA ASN A 230 16.62 9.56 1.58
C ASN A 230 16.21 10.75 2.45
N ILE A 231 15.81 10.51 3.70
CA ILE A 231 15.39 11.56 4.65
C ILE A 231 16.22 11.50 5.92
N ALA A 232 16.14 10.39 6.67
CA ALA A 232 16.82 10.31 7.97
C ALA A 232 18.36 10.33 7.84
N THR A 233 18.92 9.58 6.89
CA THR A 233 20.38 9.52 6.69
C THR A 233 20.99 10.90 6.35
N PRO A 234 20.44 11.70 5.41
CA PRO A 234 20.91 13.08 5.19
C PRO A 234 20.91 13.94 6.45
N ILE A 235 19.85 13.88 7.26
CA ILE A 235 19.73 14.64 8.51
C ILE A 235 20.78 14.19 9.53
N TYR A 236 20.97 12.87 9.70
CA TYR A 236 22.03 12.33 10.56
C TYR A 236 23.44 12.73 10.10
N VAL A 237 23.69 12.75 8.79
CA VAL A 237 24.99 13.17 8.24
C VAL A 237 25.28 14.63 8.57
N ASP A 238 24.30 15.52 8.41
CA ASP A 238 24.44 16.94 8.76
C ASP A 238 24.67 17.13 10.27
N GLN A 239 23.94 16.41 11.12
CA GLN A 239 24.16 16.41 12.57
C GLN A 239 25.60 15.97 12.94
N VAL A 240 26.08 14.87 12.37
CA VAL A 240 27.43 14.35 12.60
C VAL A 240 28.50 15.35 12.15
N LEU A 241 28.32 15.96 10.98
CA LEU A 241 29.25 16.98 10.45
C LEU A 241 29.33 18.21 11.36
N ARG A 242 28.20 18.69 11.87
CA ARG A 242 28.15 19.84 12.81
C ARG A 242 28.76 19.51 14.16
N ALA A 243 28.54 18.30 14.66
CA ALA A 243 29.09 17.86 15.95
C ALA A 243 30.59 17.58 15.90
N GLY A 244 31.20 17.46 14.71
CA GLY A 244 32.62 17.15 14.57
C GLY A 244 32.97 15.73 15.04
N SER A 245 32.05 14.78 14.89
CA SER A 245 32.21 13.42 15.43
C SER A 245 33.27 12.58 14.69
N SER A 246 33.70 11.47 15.32
CA SER A 246 34.78 10.58 14.88
C SER A 246 34.53 9.87 13.55
N PHE A 247 33.30 9.94 13.01
CA PHE A 247 32.94 9.32 11.72
C PHE A 247 33.31 10.17 10.50
N ILE A 248 33.90 11.35 10.69
CA ILE A 248 34.24 12.28 9.61
C ILE A 248 35.64 11.96 9.07
N TYR A 249 35.76 11.92 7.74
CA TYR A 249 37.04 11.85 7.05
C TYR A 249 37.14 12.94 5.99
N SER A 250 38.37 13.33 5.66
CA SER A 250 38.64 14.34 4.64
C SER A 250 38.99 13.68 3.31
N LEU A 251 38.48 14.24 2.22
CA LEU A 251 38.87 13.87 0.86
C LEU A 251 40.12 14.64 0.43
N LYS A 252 40.71 14.21 -0.70
CA LYS A 252 41.91 14.84 -1.28
C LYS A 252 41.71 16.32 -1.64
N ASP A 253 40.48 16.72 -1.93
CA ASP A 253 40.08 18.10 -2.24
C ASP A 253 39.82 18.95 -0.98
N GLY A 254 40.05 18.40 0.22
CA GLY A 254 39.78 19.06 1.51
C GLY A 254 38.33 19.01 1.96
N SER A 255 37.40 18.48 1.14
CA SER A 255 36.00 18.35 1.55
C SER A 255 35.83 17.25 2.61
N LYS A 256 34.94 17.50 3.59
CA LYS A 256 34.64 16.54 4.66
C LYS A 256 33.46 15.65 4.30
N ARG A 257 33.56 14.36 4.61
CA ARG A 257 32.47 13.38 4.43
C ARG A 257 32.31 12.50 5.65
N VAL A 258 31.10 11.96 5.82
CA VAL A 258 30.77 11.02 6.90
C VAL A 258 30.90 9.59 6.41
N ASN A 259 31.61 8.76 7.16
CA ASN A 259 31.59 7.31 6.99
C ASN A 259 30.26 6.74 7.49
N LYS A 260 29.28 6.67 6.59
CA LYS A 260 27.92 6.17 6.89
C LYS A 260 27.92 4.75 7.45
N ARG A 261 28.91 3.90 7.11
CA ARG A 261 28.98 2.52 7.62
C ARG A 261 29.34 2.51 9.11
N GLU A 262 30.32 3.30 9.51
CA GLU A 262 30.73 3.43 10.91
C GLU A 262 29.66 4.16 11.74
N MET A 263 29.11 5.26 11.22
CA MET A 263 28.00 5.99 11.85
C MET A 263 26.83 5.06 12.21
N ARG A 264 26.46 4.15 11.31
CA ARG A 264 25.33 3.22 11.50
C ARG A 264 25.58 2.10 12.52
N LYS A 265 26.80 1.97 13.05
CA LYS A 265 27.07 1.05 14.16
C LYS A 265 26.48 1.58 15.46
N GLU A 266 26.45 2.89 15.64
CA GLU A 266 25.77 3.53 16.77
C GLU A 266 24.26 3.43 16.65
N ASP A 267 23.59 3.20 17.78
CA ASP A 267 22.16 2.89 17.77
C ASP A 267 21.29 4.07 17.31
N THR A 268 21.70 5.29 17.66
CA THR A 268 21.04 6.57 17.31
C THR A 268 20.87 6.76 15.81
N TYR A 269 21.78 6.21 14.99
CA TYR A 269 21.78 6.42 13.54
C TYR A 269 21.29 5.21 12.73
N LYS A 270 20.84 4.15 13.39
CA LYS A 270 20.31 2.96 12.72
C LYS A 270 18.93 3.23 12.11
N GLY A 271 18.63 2.50 11.05
CA GLY A 271 17.28 2.43 10.48
C GLY A 271 16.36 1.48 11.25
N GLY A 272 15.24 1.16 10.61
CA GLY A 272 14.22 0.29 11.16
C GLY A 272 13.02 1.07 11.68
N LYS A 273 11.86 0.43 11.64
CA LYS A 273 10.57 1.10 11.80
C LYS A 273 10.38 1.75 13.16
N LYS A 274 10.74 1.06 14.25
CA LYS A 274 10.73 1.63 15.61
C LYS A 274 11.58 2.90 15.74
N ARG A 275 12.73 2.97 15.05
CA ARG A 275 13.58 4.17 15.05
C ARG A 275 13.00 5.27 14.17
N MET A 276 12.41 4.91 13.02
CA MET A 276 11.75 5.88 12.15
C MET A 276 10.50 6.48 12.78
N ASP A 277 9.78 5.72 13.61
CA ASP A 277 8.68 6.23 14.42
C ASP A 277 9.13 7.36 15.36
N GLY A 278 10.17 7.11 16.17
CA GLY A 278 10.78 8.13 17.02
C GLY A 278 11.34 9.30 16.21
N PHE A 279 12.06 9.03 15.13
CA PHE A 279 12.64 10.05 14.27
C PHE A 279 11.58 10.98 13.67
N ILE A 280 10.46 10.44 13.18
CA ILE A 280 9.37 11.24 12.60
C ILE A 280 8.73 12.10 13.68
N SER A 281 8.48 11.55 14.87
CA SER A 281 7.96 12.31 16.02
C SER A 281 8.89 13.46 16.41
N ASP A 282 10.21 13.24 16.43
CA ASP A 282 11.20 14.28 16.72
C ASP A 282 11.40 15.27 15.55
N ASN A 283 11.05 14.87 14.31
CA ASN A 283 11.24 15.66 13.10
C ASN A 283 9.98 15.64 12.20
N PRO A 284 8.83 16.21 12.62
CA PRO A 284 7.57 16.08 11.88
C PRO A 284 7.61 16.57 10.42
N LYS A 285 8.46 17.58 10.14
CA LYS A 285 8.67 18.11 8.78
C LYS A 285 9.23 17.07 7.81
N SER A 286 9.94 16.06 8.32
CA SER A 286 10.57 15.00 7.52
C SER A 286 9.55 14.15 6.75
N LEU A 287 8.37 13.92 7.33
CA LEU A 287 7.29 13.18 6.67
C LEU A 287 6.68 13.98 5.51
N LYS A 288 6.47 15.28 5.71
CA LYS A 288 5.99 16.19 4.65
C LYS A 288 6.99 16.28 3.49
N GLU A 289 8.28 16.35 3.81
CA GLU A 289 9.36 16.33 2.82
C GLU A 289 9.37 15.01 2.04
N TYR A 290 9.26 13.88 2.74
CA TYR A 290 9.18 12.57 2.10
C TYR A 290 8.01 12.49 1.12
N ARG A 291 6.80 12.86 1.58
CA ARG A 291 5.56 12.81 0.77
C ARG A 291 5.67 13.67 -0.48
N LYS A 292 6.24 14.88 -0.36
CA LYS A 292 6.29 15.86 -1.45
C LYS A 292 7.39 15.55 -2.48
N PHE A 293 8.55 15.09 -2.04
CA PHE A 293 9.71 14.99 -2.94
C PHE A 293 10.19 13.55 -3.14
N VAL A 294 10.36 12.78 -2.07
CA VAL A 294 10.99 11.45 -2.14
C VAL A 294 10.01 10.40 -2.67
N ALA A 295 8.79 10.37 -2.14
CA ALA A 295 7.72 9.49 -2.60
C ALA A 295 7.33 9.83 -4.06
N ASP A 296 7.18 11.12 -4.38
CA ASP A 296 6.88 11.61 -5.73
C ASP A 296 7.94 11.18 -6.75
N LYS A 297 9.23 11.33 -6.41
CA LYS A 297 10.34 10.88 -7.26
C LYS A 297 10.30 9.37 -7.49
N ARG A 298 10.02 8.57 -6.45
CA ARG A 298 9.92 7.11 -6.60
C ARG A 298 8.71 6.71 -7.43
N TYR A 299 7.57 7.36 -7.22
CA TYR A 299 6.37 7.18 -8.03
C TYR A 299 6.63 7.46 -9.51
N LYS A 300 7.20 8.63 -9.85
CA LYS A 300 7.53 8.97 -11.25
C LYS A 300 8.43 7.94 -11.91
N ARG A 301 9.51 7.53 -11.23
CA ARG A 301 10.41 6.47 -11.69
C ARG A 301 9.69 5.13 -11.90
N ASN A 302 8.72 4.80 -11.06
CA ASN A 302 7.93 3.59 -11.25
C ASN A 302 7.03 3.69 -12.50
N GLN A 303 6.39 4.84 -12.72
CA GLN A 303 5.54 5.08 -13.90
C GLN A 303 6.36 5.05 -15.21
N GLU A 304 7.56 5.64 -15.23
CA GLU A 304 8.49 5.56 -16.36
C GLU A 304 8.82 4.11 -16.74
N LYS A 305 9.07 3.26 -15.74
CA LYS A 305 9.36 1.82 -15.97
C LYS A 305 8.20 1.03 -16.57
N LYS A 306 6.95 1.50 -16.41
CA LYS A 306 5.77 0.86 -17.00
C LYS A 306 5.60 1.23 -18.48
N ASN A 307 6.19 2.35 -18.91
CA ASN A 307 6.12 2.87 -20.28
C ASN A 307 7.53 2.95 -20.90
N PRO A 308 8.17 1.83 -21.27
CA PRO A 308 9.55 1.79 -21.76
C PRO A 308 9.76 2.40 -23.17
N LYS A 309 8.98 3.40 -23.59
CA LYS A 309 9.20 4.14 -24.84
C LYS A 309 9.15 5.64 -24.62
N LYS A 310 10.33 6.23 -24.38
CA LYS A 310 10.66 7.62 -24.72
C LYS A 310 12.16 7.95 -24.72
N ASP A 311 13.05 6.96 -24.86
CA ASP A 311 14.52 7.14 -24.86
C ASP A 311 15.21 6.29 -25.96
N ASP A 312 14.65 6.25 -27.17
CA ASP A 312 15.34 5.74 -28.38
C ASP A 312 15.14 6.73 -29.55
N SER A 313 15.43 8.00 -29.30
CA SER A 313 15.55 9.01 -30.36
C SER A 313 16.47 10.15 -29.92
N GLU A 314 17.77 9.88 -29.89
CA GLU A 314 18.86 10.81 -30.23
C GLU A 314 19.98 10.04 -30.94
#